data_AF-A0A087MZJ3-F1
#
_entry.id   AF-A0A087MZJ3-F1
#
_cell.length_a   1.000
_cell.length_b   1.000
_cell.length_c   1.000
_cell.angle_alpha   90.00
_cell.angle_beta   90.00
_cell.angle_gamma   90.00
#
_symmetry.space_group_name_H-M   'P 1'
#
loop_
_entity.id
_entity.type
_entity.pdbx_description
1 polymer ?
#
loop_
_entity_poly.entity_id
_entity_poly.type
_entity_poly.pdbx_seq_one_letter_code
_entity_poly.pdbx_strand_id
1 'polypeptide(L)'
;MVNVSEAFALLVEAITGKNDGFYRVVYAIYRELQLGTLTASSPFCDAVLDITHLEVEVLMKSDVLAIRPVQLYAARSDVGYAFYLARDALSVKHLHSDTFRDTTKVINASRLLYTSFTLAATGETISPYDFRHRVPCLPYYLGRAEAGQYVLYR
;
A
#
# COMPACT_ATOMS: atom_id res chain seq x y z
N MET A 1 -9.46 -23.49 -19.41
CA MET A 1 -9.46 -22.04 -19.08
C MET A 1 -9.34 -21.99 -17.57
N VAL A 2 -8.17 -21.61 -17.04
CA VAL A 2 -7.96 -21.58 -15.58
C VAL A 2 -8.74 -20.41 -15.04
N ASN A 3 -9.61 -20.64 -14.06
CA ASN A 3 -10.27 -19.53 -13.40
C ASN A 3 -9.26 -18.84 -12.46
N VAL A 4 -9.50 -17.58 -12.14
CA VAL A 4 -8.60 -16.77 -11.31
C VAL A 4 -8.26 -17.46 -9.97
N SER A 5 -9.15 -18.27 -9.42
CA SER A 5 -8.96 -18.99 -8.16
C SER A 5 -7.95 -20.15 -8.27
N GLU A 6 -7.91 -20.88 -9.38
CA GLU A 6 -6.91 -21.93 -9.62
C GLU A 6 -5.52 -21.34 -9.87
N ALA A 7 -5.43 -20.22 -10.58
CA ALA A 7 -4.17 -19.49 -10.75
C ALA A 7 -3.63 -18.99 -9.39
N PHE A 8 -4.52 -18.61 -8.48
CA PHE A 8 -4.18 -18.19 -7.12
C PHE A 8 -3.77 -19.36 -6.21
N ALA A 9 -4.30 -20.56 -6.42
CA ALA A 9 -3.90 -21.75 -5.67
C ALA A 9 -2.46 -22.19 -6.03
N LEU A 10 -2.13 -22.21 -7.32
CA LEU A 10 -0.77 -22.47 -7.82
C LEU A 10 0.24 -21.41 -7.34
N LEU A 11 -0.23 -20.16 -7.17
CA LEU A 11 0.55 -19.06 -6.59
C LEU A 11 0.97 -19.35 -5.14
N VAL A 12 0.06 -19.86 -4.32
CA VAL A 12 0.30 -20.14 -2.89
C VAL A 12 1.31 -21.28 -2.70
N GLU A 13 1.30 -22.29 -3.56
CA GLU A 13 2.28 -23.40 -3.51
C GLU A 13 3.71 -22.95 -3.88
N ALA A 14 3.84 -22.04 -4.86
CA ALA A 14 5.14 -21.50 -5.30
C ALA A 14 5.80 -20.54 -4.29
N ILE A 15 5.05 -20.04 -3.30
CA ILE A 15 5.46 -18.99 -2.34
C ILE A 15 6.40 -19.50 -1.21
N THR A 16 6.70 -20.79 -1.13
CA THR A 16 7.40 -21.37 0.03
C THR A 16 8.91 -21.10 0.14
N GLY A 17 9.50 -20.19 -0.65
CA GLY A 17 10.91 -19.83 -0.49
C GLY A 17 11.34 -18.49 -1.07
N LYS A 18 11.48 -17.47 -0.21
CA LYS A 18 12.07 -16.12 -0.43
C LYS A 18 11.20 -15.10 -1.20
N ASN A 19 11.09 -13.90 -0.61
CA ASN A 19 10.30 -12.75 -1.10
C ASN A 19 10.59 -12.31 -2.54
N ASP A 20 11.78 -12.59 -3.09
CA ASP A 20 12.12 -12.20 -4.46
C ASP A 20 11.40 -13.03 -5.53
N GLY A 21 10.98 -14.26 -5.18
CA GLY A 21 10.19 -15.12 -6.06
C GLY A 21 8.76 -14.62 -6.27
N PHE A 22 8.18 -14.00 -5.22
CA PHE A 22 6.80 -13.49 -5.26
C PHE A 22 6.59 -12.45 -6.36
N TYR A 23 7.51 -11.49 -6.49
CA TYR A 23 7.40 -10.41 -7.46
C TYR A 23 7.55 -10.87 -8.91
N ARG A 24 8.43 -11.84 -9.16
CA ARG A 24 8.62 -12.43 -10.49
C ARG A 24 7.39 -13.20 -10.96
N VAL A 25 6.79 -13.98 -10.05
CA VAL A 25 5.59 -14.78 -10.34
C VAL A 25 4.39 -13.87 -10.61
N VAL A 26 4.18 -12.85 -9.77
CA VAL A 26 3.08 -11.90 -9.94
C VAL A 26 3.24 -11.09 -11.25
N TYR A 27 4.46 -10.68 -11.61
CA TYR A 27 4.74 -10.02 -12.88
C TYR A 27 4.46 -10.93 -14.09
N ALA A 28 4.91 -12.19 -14.05
CA ALA A 28 4.67 -13.16 -15.10
C ALA A 28 3.16 -13.36 -15.34
N ILE A 29 2.37 -13.47 -14.26
CA ILE A 29 0.90 -13.55 -14.35
C ILE A 29 0.31 -12.30 -15.00
N TYR A 30 0.71 -11.10 -14.54
CA TYR A 30 0.21 -9.85 -15.10
C TYR A 30 0.50 -9.76 -16.61
N ARG A 31 1.72 -10.10 -17.03
CA ARG A 31 2.11 -10.09 -18.44
C ARG A 31 1.28 -11.06 -19.27
N GLU A 32 1.15 -12.31 -18.83
CA GLU A 32 0.40 -13.32 -19.58
C GLU A 32 -1.12 -13.03 -19.60
N LEU A 33 -1.65 -12.33 -18.58
CA LEU A 33 -3.03 -11.84 -18.58
C LEU A 33 -3.22 -10.69 -19.60
N GLN A 34 -2.26 -9.76 -19.68
CA GLN A 34 -2.30 -8.66 -20.65
C GLN A 34 -2.15 -9.15 -22.10
N LEU A 35 -1.34 -10.20 -22.31
CA LEU A 35 -1.14 -10.81 -23.63
C LEU A 35 -2.23 -11.81 -24.01
N GLY A 36 -3.11 -12.20 -23.07
CA GLY A 36 -4.17 -13.18 -23.29
C GLY A 36 -3.66 -14.61 -23.53
N THR A 37 -2.41 -14.89 -23.15
CA THR A 37 -1.69 -16.14 -23.45
C THR A 37 -1.76 -17.19 -22.34
N LEU A 38 -2.42 -16.85 -21.22
CA LEU A 38 -2.63 -17.76 -20.09
C LEU A 38 -3.54 -18.94 -20.46
N THR A 39 -2.93 -20.10 -20.68
CA THR A 39 -3.62 -21.39 -20.85
C THR A 39 -3.32 -22.31 -19.67
N ALA A 40 -4.26 -23.22 -19.36
CA ALA A 40 -4.16 -24.12 -18.20
C ALA A 40 -2.97 -25.09 -18.23
N SER A 41 -2.34 -25.21 -19.38
CA SER A 41 -1.23 -26.12 -19.65
C SER A 41 0.11 -25.39 -19.79
N SER A 42 0.15 -24.06 -19.66
CA SER A 42 1.40 -23.32 -19.83
C SER A 42 2.27 -23.47 -18.57
N PRO A 43 3.51 -23.99 -18.67
CA PRO A 43 4.38 -24.07 -17.52
C PRO A 43 4.73 -22.65 -17.06
N PHE A 44 4.25 -22.27 -15.89
CA PHE A 44 4.51 -20.98 -15.23
C PHE A 44 6.01 -20.67 -15.01
N CYS A 45 6.91 -21.60 -15.34
CA CYS A 45 8.24 -21.70 -14.75
C CYS A 45 9.41 -21.28 -15.64
N ASP A 46 9.23 -20.87 -16.90
CA ASP A 46 10.36 -20.46 -17.74
C ASP A 46 10.63 -18.94 -17.77
N ALA A 47 9.84 -18.16 -17.04
CA ALA A 47 10.07 -16.72 -16.89
C ALA A 47 11.22 -16.45 -15.91
N VAL A 48 12.46 -16.71 -16.32
CA VAL A 48 13.67 -16.19 -15.66
C VAL A 48 13.79 -14.70 -15.98
N LEU A 49 12.87 -13.91 -15.47
CA LEU A 49 12.92 -12.45 -15.55
C LEU A 49 13.75 -11.92 -14.39
N ASP A 50 14.80 -11.18 -14.72
CA ASP A 50 15.60 -10.47 -13.72
C ASP A 50 14.71 -9.46 -12.97
N ILE A 51 14.90 -9.36 -11.65
CA ILE A 51 14.17 -8.39 -10.81
C ILE A 51 14.55 -6.95 -11.17
N THR A 52 15.68 -6.77 -11.85
CA THR A 52 16.13 -5.48 -12.40
C THR A 52 15.43 -5.09 -13.70
N HIS A 53 14.58 -5.96 -14.26
CA HIS A 53 13.85 -5.65 -15.49
C HIS A 53 12.97 -4.43 -15.29
N LEU A 54 13.06 -3.46 -16.21
CA LEU A 54 12.41 -2.16 -16.10
C LEU A 54 10.89 -2.27 -15.83
N GLU A 55 10.22 -3.24 -16.45
CA GLU A 55 8.78 -3.46 -16.25
C GLU A 55 8.46 -4.02 -14.85
N VAL A 56 9.31 -4.88 -14.30
CA VAL A 56 9.19 -5.35 -12.91
C VAL A 56 9.40 -4.15 -11.99
N GLU A 57 10.40 -3.31 -12.23
CA GLU A 57 10.65 -2.10 -11.44
C GLU A 57 9.47 -1.11 -11.49
N VAL A 58 8.86 -0.91 -12.67
CA VAL A 58 7.66 -0.09 -12.85
C VAL A 58 6.49 -0.69 -12.07
N LEU A 59 6.30 -2.01 -12.11
CA LEU A 59 5.26 -2.67 -11.34
C LEU A 59 5.52 -2.67 -9.83
N MET A 60 6.77 -2.78 -9.38
CA MET A 60 7.17 -2.60 -7.98
C MET A 60 6.90 -1.17 -7.49
N LYS A 61 7.07 -0.17 -8.37
CA LYS A 61 6.77 1.24 -8.08
C LYS A 61 5.27 1.51 -8.10
N SER A 62 4.53 0.81 -8.96
CA SER A 62 3.08 0.88 -9.05
C SER A 62 2.42 0.18 -7.85
N ASP A 63 1.26 0.65 -7.40
CA ASP A 63 0.49 -0.02 -6.35
C ASP A 63 -0.36 -1.19 -6.89
N VAL A 64 -0.20 -1.54 -8.18
CA VAL A 64 -1.01 -2.56 -8.89
C VAL A 64 -0.88 -3.94 -8.22
N LEU A 65 0.27 -4.23 -7.64
CA LEU A 65 0.56 -5.50 -6.99
C LEU A 65 0.49 -5.44 -5.45
N ALA A 66 0.11 -4.28 -4.87
CA ALA A 66 0.04 -4.05 -3.42
C ALA A 66 1.32 -4.43 -2.64
N ILE A 67 2.49 -4.27 -3.28
CA ILE A 67 3.79 -4.78 -2.80
C ILE A 67 4.28 -4.01 -1.56
N ARG A 68 4.00 -2.71 -1.53
CA ARG A 68 4.09 -1.88 -0.34
C ARG A 68 2.76 -1.15 -0.20
N PRO A 69 1.76 -1.82 0.40
CA PRO A 69 0.42 -1.26 0.44
C PRO A 69 0.49 0.06 1.22
N VAL A 70 -0.27 1.05 0.77
CA VAL A 70 -0.42 2.29 1.54
C VAL A 70 -1.05 1.95 2.88
N GLN A 71 -0.34 2.29 3.95
CA GLN A 71 -0.77 2.09 5.32
C GLN A 71 -1.09 3.43 5.98
N LEU A 72 -1.86 3.35 7.06
CA LEU A 72 -2.13 4.46 7.93
C LEU A 72 -1.09 4.49 9.05
N TYR A 73 -0.46 5.63 9.26
CA TYR A 73 0.45 5.90 10.37
C TYR A 73 -0.10 7.02 11.23
N ALA A 74 0.26 7.03 12.50
CA ALA A 74 -0.03 8.12 13.41
C ALA A 74 1.26 8.61 14.09
N ALA A 75 1.35 9.91 14.34
CA ALA A 75 2.35 10.50 15.23
C ALA A 75 1.62 11.16 16.38
N ARG A 76 2.02 10.83 17.62
CA ARG A 76 1.50 11.54 18.79
C ARG A 76 2.07 12.96 18.78
N SER A 77 1.30 13.90 19.31
CA SER A 77 1.71 15.27 19.58
C SER A 77 1.05 15.71 20.88
N ASP A 78 1.40 16.90 21.38
CA ASP A 78 0.78 17.46 22.58
C ASP A 78 -0.73 17.71 22.41
N VAL A 79 -1.18 17.89 21.17
CA VAL A 79 -2.57 18.24 20.81
C VAL A 79 -3.37 17.03 20.33
N GLY A 80 -2.83 15.82 20.43
CA GLY A 80 -3.49 14.58 19.98
C GLY A 80 -2.64 13.79 18.99
N TYR A 81 -3.26 13.25 17.94
CA TYR A 81 -2.62 12.37 16.96
C TYR A 81 -2.72 12.96 15.54
N ALA A 82 -1.59 13.09 14.88
CA ALA A 82 -1.50 13.40 13.45
C ALA A 82 -1.49 12.11 12.63
N PHE A 83 -2.36 12.01 11.63
CA PHE A 83 -2.53 10.83 10.79
C PHE A 83 -1.94 11.02 9.39
N TYR A 84 -1.36 9.95 8.85
CA TYR A 84 -0.65 9.96 7.57
C TYR A 84 -0.94 8.70 6.76
N LEU A 85 -1.11 8.85 5.45
CA LEU A 85 -1.01 7.73 4.52
C LEU A 85 0.40 7.68 3.95
N ALA A 86 1.05 6.51 4.01
CA ALA A 86 2.38 6.31 3.46
C ALA A 86 2.66 4.83 3.17
N ARG A 87 3.75 4.56 2.45
CA ARG A 87 4.25 3.19 2.23
C ARG A 87 5.24 2.72 3.31
N ASP A 88 5.80 3.65 4.07
CA ASP A 88 6.79 3.37 5.11
C ASP A 88 6.79 4.44 6.21
N ALA A 89 7.27 4.08 7.40
CA ALA A 89 7.29 4.96 8.57
C ALA A 89 8.37 6.05 8.50
N LEU A 90 9.46 5.85 7.74
CA LEU A 90 10.57 6.81 7.66
C LEU A 90 10.14 8.06 6.89
N SER A 91 9.45 7.87 5.76
CA SER A 91 8.84 8.94 4.98
C SER A 91 7.86 9.78 5.83
N VAL A 92 7.07 9.13 6.68
CA VAL A 92 6.17 9.83 7.62
C VAL A 92 6.95 10.63 8.65
N LYS A 93 8.02 10.06 9.21
CA LYS A 93 8.86 10.74 10.20
C LYS A 93 9.47 12.02 9.63
N HIS A 94 9.98 11.97 8.39
CA HIS A 94 10.50 13.16 7.70
C HIS A 94 9.39 14.20 7.51
N LEU A 95 8.26 13.82 6.92
CA LEU A 95 7.14 14.75 6.70
C LEU A 95 6.63 15.38 8.02
N HIS A 96 6.50 14.58 9.08
CA HIS A 96 6.06 15.07 10.39
C HIS A 96 7.05 16.06 10.99
N SER A 97 8.35 15.75 10.95
CA SER A 97 9.41 16.65 11.42
C SER A 97 9.44 17.96 10.63
N ASP A 98 9.25 17.91 9.31
CA ASP A 98 9.24 19.12 8.48
C ASP A 98 7.99 19.98 8.76
N THR A 99 6.84 19.34 8.99
CA THR A 99 5.55 20.03 9.20
C THR A 99 5.44 20.62 10.60
N PHE A 100 5.80 19.86 11.63
CA PHE A 100 5.55 20.20 13.03
C PHE A 100 6.82 20.54 13.82
N ARG A 101 8.00 20.42 13.20
CA ARG A 101 9.31 20.56 13.87
C ARG A 101 9.45 19.66 15.10
N ASP A 102 8.82 18.49 15.03
CA ASP A 102 8.76 17.50 16.10
C ASP A 102 9.39 16.16 15.65
N THR A 103 10.07 15.50 16.57
CA THR A 103 10.73 14.21 16.35
C THR A 103 9.95 13.05 16.95
N THR A 104 8.68 13.26 17.31
CA THR A 104 7.84 12.24 17.93
C THR A 104 7.80 10.95 17.12
N LYS A 105 7.75 9.84 17.88
CA LYS A 105 7.69 8.49 17.35
C LYS A 105 6.43 8.30 16.51
N VAL A 106 6.64 7.94 15.24
CA VAL A 106 5.60 7.44 14.34
C VAL A 106 5.24 6.01 14.73
N ILE A 107 3.94 5.74 14.82
CA ILE A 107 3.38 4.40 15.06
C ILE A 107 2.57 3.94 13.85
N ASN A 108 2.61 2.63 13.60
CA ASN A 108 1.76 2.01 12.59
C ASN A 108 0.31 1.96 13.11
N ALA A 109 -0.60 2.61 12.39
CA ALA A 109 -2.02 2.71 12.71
C ALA A 109 -2.89 1.92 11.71
N SER A 110 -2.34 0.88 11.06
CA SER A 110 -3.05 0.10 10.03
C SER A 110 -4.38 -0.50 10.51
N ARG A 111 -4.55 -0.73 11.82
CA ARG A 111 -5.83 -1.17 12.39
C ARG A 111 -6.97 -0.16 12.18
N LEU A 112 -6.64 1.12 12.04
CA LEU A 112 -7.58 2.21 11.79
C LEU A 112 -7.74 2.53 10.30
N LEU A 113 -7.04 1.81 9.40
CA LEU A 113 -7.09 2.05 7.96
C LEU A 113 -8.51 1.90 7.39
N TYR A 114 -9.30 1.00 7.97
CA TYR A 114 -10.69 0.72 7.58
C TYR A 114 -11.72 1.46 8.44
N THR A 115 -11.27 2.34 9.33
CA THR A 115 -12.16 3.15 10.17
C THR A 115 -12.58 4.40 9.40
N SER A 116 -13.80 4.87 9.65
CA SER A 116 -14.28 6.13 9.08
C SER A 116 -13.77 7.32 9.89
N PHE A 117 -13.28 8.34 9.20
CA PHE A 117 -12.90 9.64 9.75
C PHE A 117 -13.73 10.73 9.11
N THR A 118 -14.08 11.78 9.85
CA THR A 118 -14.79 12.94 9.32
C THR A 118 -13.81 14.09 9.12
N LEU A 119 -13.71 14.63 7.91
CA LEU A 119 -12.90 15.81 7.63
C LEU A 119 -13.62 17.05 8.18
N ALA A 120 -13.01 17.73 9.15
CA ALA A 120 -13.64 18.88 9.82
C ALA A 120 -14.00 20.02 8.85
N ALA A 121 -13.19 20.24 7.81
CA ALA A 121 -13.38 21.32 6.86
C ALA A 121 -14.58 21.13 5.91
N THR A 122 -14.89 19.88 5.55
CA THR A 122 -15.93 19.57 4.55
C THR A 122 -17.13 18.83 5.15
N GLY A 123 -17.00 18.27 6.34
CA GLY A 123 -17.97 17.32 6.91
C GLY A 123 -17.98 15.96 6.19
N GLU A 124 -17.10 15.73 5.21
CA GLU A 124 -17.03 14.49 4.46
C GLU A 124 -16.48 13.37 5.35
N THR A 125 -17.21 12.27 5.44
CA THR A 125 -16.72 11.04 6.07
C THR A 125 -15.93 10.24 5.04
N ILE A 126 -14.67 9.96 5.34
CA ILE A 126 -13.74 9.21 4.51
C ILE A 126 -13.29 7.94 5.22
N SER A 127 -13.11 6.87 4.44
CA SER A 127 -12.32 5.70 4.82
C SER A 127 -10.89 5.93 4.32
N PRO A 128 -9.84 5.91 5.17
CA PRO A 128 -8.45 6.08 4.72
C PRO A 128 -8.04 5.05 3.67
N TYR A 129 -8.62 3.83 3.74
CA TYR A 129 -8.45 2.80 2.72
C TYR A 129 -8.91 3.27 1.33
N ASP A 130 -10.11 3.86 1.22
CA ASP A 130 -10.62 4.33 -0.07
C ASP A 130 -9.95 5.65 -0.48
N PHE A 131 -9.71 6.52 0.51
CA PHE A 131 -9.13 7.84 0.32
C PHE A 131 -7.70 7.78 -0.22
N ARG A 132 -6.94 6.71 0.05
CA ARG A 132 -5.58 6.55 -0.47
C ARG A 132 -5.49 6.60 -2.00
N HIS A 133 -6.56 6.24 -2.70
CA HIS A 133 -6.61 6.29 -4.17
C HIS A 133 -6.87 7.70 -4.71
N ARG A 134 -7.28 8.63 -3.84
CA ARG A 134 -7.56 10.03 -4.15
C ARG A 134 -6.42 10.98 -3.75
N VAL A 135 -5.40 10.49 -3.04
CA VAL A 135 -4.28 11.34 -2.60
C VAL A 135 -3.34 11.66 -3.78
N PRO A 136 -2.88 12.91 -3.92
CA PRO A 136 -2.03 13.32 -5.04
C PRO A 136 -0.61 12.75 -4.96
N CYS A 137 -0.07 12.59 -3.75
CA CYS A 137 1.25 12.05 -3.52
C CYS A 137 1.35 11.42 -2.12
N LEU A 138 2.33 10.54 -1.92
CA LEU A 138 2.66 9.93 -0.64
C LEU A 138 4.10 10.30 -0.24
N PRO A 139 4.41 10.46 1.07
CA PRO A 139 3.48 10.41 2.21
C PRO A 139 2.49 11.59 2.20
N TYR A 140 1.28 11.36 2.69
CA TYR A 140 0.20 12.35 2.72
C TYR A 140 -0.30 12.58 4.15
N TYR A 141 -0.34 13.85 4.58
CA TYR A 141 -0.91 14.23 5.87
C TYR A 141 -2.45 14.28 5.77
N LEU A 142 -3.13 13.41 6.52
CA LEU A 142 -4.60 13.36 6.54
C LEU A 142 -5.23 14.46 7.39
N GLY A 143 -4.55 14.83 8.48
CA GLY A 143 -5.07 15.71 9.52
C GLY A 143 -4.71 15.21 10.92
N ARG A 144 -5.09 15.97 11.94
CA ARG A 144 -4.95 15.66 13.37
C ARG A 144 -6.32 15.44 14.02
N ALA A 145 -6.38 14.56 15.00
CA ALA A 145 -7.54 14.40 15.87
C ALA A 145 -7.10 14.29 17.34
N GLU A 146 -7.95 14.74 18.25
CA GLU A 146 -7.77 14.48 19.67
C GLU A 146 -7.92 12.98 19.99
N ALA A 147 -7.40 12.55 21.15
CA ALA A 147 -7.53 11.17 21.57
C ALA A 147 -9.01 10.77 21.71
N GLY A 148 -9.39 9.66 21.07
CA GLY A 148 -10.77 9.16 21.07
C GLY A 148 -11.72 9.85 20.09
N GLN A 149 -11.24 10.82 19.30
CA GLN A 149 -12.02 11.45 18.24
C GLN A 149 -11.64 10.92 16.85
N TYR A 150 -12.61 10.93 15.95
CA TYR A 150 -12.45 10.57 14.54
C TYR A 150 -12.66 11.75 13.59
N VAL A 151 -12.64 12.97 14.13
CA VAL A 151 -12.74 14.20 13.35
C VAL A 151 -11.32 14.72 13.08
N LEU A 152 -10.97 14.82 11.80
CA LEU A 152 -9.66 15.25 11.33
C LEU A 152 -9.66 16.73 11.00
N TYR A 153 -8.78 17.47 11.69
CA TYR A 153 -8.49 18.87 11.45
C TYR A 153 -7.18 18.98 10.66
N ARG A 154 -7.10 19.86 9.68
CA ARG A 154 -5.87 20.10 8.90
C ARG A 154 -5.26 21.44 9.23
#